data_AF-A0A955SHP4-F1
#
_entry.id   AF-A0A955SHP4-F1
#
_cell.length_a   1.000
_cell.length_b   1.000
_cell.length_c   1.000
_cell.angle_alpha   90.00
_cell.angle_beta   90.00
_cell.angle_gamma   90.00
#
_symmetry.space_group_name_H-M   'P 1'
#
loop_
_entity.id
_entity.type
_entity.pdbx_description
1 polymer ?
#
loop_
_entity_poly.entity_id
_entity_poly.type
_entity_poly.pdbx_seq_one_letter_code
_entity_poly.pdbx_strand_id
1 'polypeptide(L)'
;AHRLSGKVLAGLRLLSNLDTDTDNSMCLLLVGQPELEQKLATRAFRPLRQRISVRYRLESFTCQETRAYIRHRLHIADARHRFHLGEGVLWLIYAWSSGVPRRINQLCDRALLAAYAQGSHTVTPRMIWRASKEFMS
;
A
#
# COMPACT_ATOMS: atom_id res chain seq x y z
N ALA A 1 -13.25 -5.18 -5.23
CA ALA A 1 -14.70 -4.97 -4.94
C ALA A 1 -15.33 -3.74 -5.60
N HIS A 2 -14.64 -2.60 -5.80
CA HIS A 2 -15.24 -1.37 -6.39
C HIS A 2 -15.88 -1.58 -7.78
N ARG A 3 -15.38 -2.51 -8.60
CA ARG A 3 -15.92 -2.85 -9.94
C ARG A 3 -17.14 -3.78 -9.93
N LEU A 4 -17.50 -4.35 -8.78
CA LEU A 4 -18.62 -5.29 -8.72
C LEU A 4 -19.94 -4.58 -8.97
N SER A 5 -20.84 -5.19 -9.74
CA SER A 5 -22.18 -4.65 -9.95
C SER A 5 -22.97 -4.63 -8.65
N GLY A 6 -24.00 -3.79 -8.58
CA GLY A 6 -24.82 -3.70 -7.37
C GLY A 6 -25.52 -5.01 -7.02
N LYS A 7 -25.93 -5.80 -8.03
CA LYS A 7 -26.52 -7.12 -7.84
C LYS A 7 -25.56 -8.10 -7.18
N VAL A 8 -24.29 -8.14 -7.63
CA VAL A 8 -23.27 -9.03 -7.06
C VAL A 8 -22.94 -8.64 -5.62
N LEU A 9 -22.79 -7.34 -5.34
CA LEU A 9 -22.56 -6.84 -3.98
C LEU A 9 -23.73 -7.19 -3.04
N ALA A 10 -24.98 -7.05 -3.50
CA ALA A 10 -26.15 -7.45 -2.72
C ALA A 10 -26.17 -8.97 -2.44
N GLY A 11 -25.73 -9.78 -3.41
CA GLY A 11 -25.62 -11.23 -3.28
C GLY A 11 -24.59 -11.68 -2.23
N LEU A 12 -23.55 -10.89 -1.94
CA LEU A 12 -22.58 -11.19 -0.86
C LEU A 12 -23.23 -11.25 0.53
N ARG A 13 -24.41 -10.65 0.70
CA ARG A 13 -25.21 -10.80 1.92
C ARG A 13 -25.62 -12.26 2.15
N LEU A 14 -25.94 -13.00 1.10
CA LEU A 14 -26.37 -14.39 1.20
C LEU A 14 -25.21 -15.32 1.58
N LEU A 15 -23.99 -14.99 1.16
CA LEU A 15 -22.78 -15.74 1.51
C LEU A 15 -22.31 -15.47 2.95
N SER A 16 -22.48 -14.23 3.43
CA SER A 16 -22.24 -13.89 4.86
C SER A 16 -23.37 -14.35 5.79
N ASN A 17 -24.36 -15.08 5.28
CA ASN A 17 -25.54 -15.60 6.00
C ASN A 17 -25.47 -17.12 6.22
N LEU A 18 -24.37 -17.77 5.85
CA LEU A 18 -24.19 -19.21 6.00
C LEU A 18 -23.84 -19.56 7.46
N ASP A 19 -24.75 -19.25 8.38
CA ASP A 19 -24.82 -19.88 9.69
C ASP A 19 -25.37 -21.29 9.47
N THR A 20 -24.50 -22.22 9.07
CA THR A 20 -24.82 -23.66 9.02
C THR A 20 -24.07 -24.30 10.17
N ASP A 21 -24.70 -25.24 10.90
CA ASP A 21 -24.25 -25.90 12.15
C ASP A 21 -22.90 -26.67 12.06
N THR A 22 -22.09 -26.40 11.05
CA THR A 22 -20.76 -26.98 10.83
C THR A 22 -19.79 -25.88 10.41
N ASP A 23 -19.03 -25.35 11.37
CA ASP A 23 -17.74 -24.63 11.24
C ASP A 23 -17.48 -23.82 9.94
N ASN A 24 -18.41 -22.93 9.56
CA ASN A 24 -18.22 -22.08 8.39
C ASN A 24 -17.75 -20.67 8.80
N SER A 25 -16.47 -20.55 9.20
CA SER A 25 -15.82 -19.26 9.48
C SER A 25 -15.45 -18.53 8.17
N MET A 26 -16.45 -18.13 7.38
CA MET A 26 -16.22 -17.40 6.15
C MET A 26 -15.84 -15.94 6.45
N CYS A 27 -14.55 -15.61 6.30
CA CYS A 27 -14.07 -14.23 6.36
C CYS A 27 -14.15 -13.57 4.97
N LEU A 28 -14.98 -12.53 4.83
CA LEU A 28 -15.09 -11.75 3.59
C LEU A 28 -14.28 -10.45 3.70
N LEU A 29 -13.15 -10.37 2.99
CA LEU A 29 -12.36 -9.14 2.88
C LEU A 29 -12.73 -8.35 1.62
N LEU A 30 -13.31 -7.15 1.80
CA LEU A 30 -13.65 -6.26 0.69
C LEU A 30 -12.58 -5.18 0.49
N VAL A 31 -11.77 -5.31 -0.56
CA VAL A 31 -10.76 -4.31 -0.95
C VAL A 31 -11.20 -3.56 -2.21
N GLY A 32 -11.02 -2.24 -2.22
CA GLY A 32 -11.32 -1.40 -3.36
C GLY A 32 -10.85 0.04 -3.20
N GLN A 33 -11.11 0.84 -4.22
CA GLN A 33 -10.86 2.27 -4.23
C GLN A 33 -11.95 3.02 -3.42
N PRO A 34 -11.80 4.31 -3.10
CA PRO A 34 -12.74 5.08 -2.28
C PRO A 34 -14.21 5.03 -2.74
N GLU A 35 -14.45 4.81 -4.02
CA GLU A 35 -15.77 4.65 -4.64
C GLU A 35 -16.53 3.44 -4.07
N LEU A 36 -15.82 2.40 -3.61
CA LEU A 36 -16.45 1.27 -2.93
C LEU A 36 -17.14 1.72 -1.65
N GLU A 37 -16.49 2.59 -0.87
CA GLU A 37 -17.04 3.10 0.37
C GLU A 37 -18.28 3.96 0.11
N GLN A 38 -18.21 4.83 -0.90
CA GLN A 38 -19.35 5.64 -1.32
C GLN A 38 -20.53 4.76 -1.77
N LYS A 39 -20.25 3.71 -2.56
CA LYS A 39 -21.24 2.76 -3.01
C LYS A 39 -21.90 2.02 -1.85
N LEU A 40 -21.11 1.48 -0.93
CA LEU A 40 -21.59 0.80 0.28
C LEU A 40 -22.37 1.75 1.20
N ALA A 41 -22.12 3.06 1.13
CA ALA A 41 -22.83 4.04 1.93
C ALA A 41 -24.27 4.30 1.47
N THR A 42 -24.63 3.91 0.24
CA THR A 42 -25.99 4.10 -0.29
C THR A 42 -27.02 3.22 0.43
N ARG A 43 -28.29 3.68 0.43
CA ARG A 43 -29.40 2.98 1.13
C ARG A 43 -29.58 1.53 0.68
N ALA A 44 -29.30 1.23 -0.60
CA ALA A 44 -29.40 -0.10 -1.18
C ALA A 44 -28.47 -1.14 -0.52
N PHE A 45 -27.33 -0.70 0.05
CA PHE A 45 -26.35 -1.60 0.68
C PHE A 45 -26.31 -1.49 2.21
N ARG A 46 -27.26 -0.77 2.83
CA ARG A 46 -27.33 -0.65 4.30
C ARG A 46 -27.26 -2.01 5.04
N PRO A 47 -27.97 -3.08 4.59
CA PRO A 47 -27.91 -4.39 5.27
C PRO A 47 -26.52 -5.04 5.20
N LEU A 48 -25.83 -4.91 4.07
CA LEU A 48 -24.46 -5.41 3.93
C LEU A 48 -23.49 -4.59 4.77
N ARG A 49 -23.66 -3.26 4.78
CA ARG A 49 -22.82 -2.33 5.55
C ARG A 49 -22.86 -2.59 7.06
N GLN A 50 -24.00 -3.00 7.60
CA GLN A 50 -24.16 -3.35 9.02
C GLN A 50 -23.39 -4.60 9.44
N ARG A 51 -22.97 -5.45 8.48
CA ARG A 51 -22.21 -6.68 8.74
C ARG A 51 -20.70 -6.51 8.60
N ILE A 52 -20.24 -5.31 8.22
CA ILE A 52 -18.82 -5.03 8.09
C ILE A 52 -18.30 -4.67 9.49
N SER A 53 -17.72 -5.66 10.18
CA SER A 53 -17.20 -5.49 11.54
C SER A 53 -15.96 -4.59 11.61
N VAL A 54 -15.15 -4.57 10.55
CA VAL A 54 -13.92 -3.76 10.46
C VAL A 54 -13.92 -2.96 9.18
N ARG A 55 -13.69 -1.65 9.31
CA ARG A 55 -13.49 -0.73 8.19
C ARG A 55 -12.19 0.01 8.41
N TYR A 56 -11.32 -0.04 7.41
CA TYR A 56 -10.05 0.65 7.46
C TYR A 56 -9.78 1.32 6.12
N ARG A 57 -9.36 2.57 6.16
CA ARG A 57 -8.86 3.30 5.00
C ARG A 57 -7.35 3.30 5.10
N LEU A 58 -6.68 2.72 4.10
CA LEU A 58 -5.23 2.76 4.02
C LEU A 58 -4.80 4.20 3.70
N GLU A 59 -4.15 4.85 4.65
CA GLU A 59 -3.54 6.16 4.47
C GLU A 59 -2.11 6.02 3.97
N SER A 60 -1.54 7.13 3.49
CA SER A 60 -0.11 7.22 3.25
C SER A 60 0.66 7.07 4.55
N PHE A 61 1.86 6.51 4.47
CA PHE A 61 2.73 6.39 5.63
C PHE A 61 3.18 7.76 6.14
N THR A 62 3.31 7.88 7.45
CA THR A 62 4.07 8.94 8.09
C THR A 62 5.56 8.85 7.72
N CYS A 63 6.35 9.87 8.07
CA CYS A 63 7.81 9.83 7.87
C CYS A 63 8.45 8.63 8.59
N GLN A 64 8.01 8.32 9.81
CA GLN A 64 8.52 7.20 10.60
C GLN A 64 8.14 5.85 10.00
N GLU A 65 6.88 5.68 9.59
CA GLU A 65 6.42 4.46 8.92
C GLU A 65 7.10 4.27 7.56
N THR A 66 7.37 5.36 6.83
CA THR A 66 8.11 5.31 5.56
C THR A 66 9.53 4.77 5.79
N ARG A 67 10.23 5.24 6.83
CA ARG A 67 11.55 4.71 7.19
C ARG A 67 11.49 3.23 7.54
N ALA A 68 10.53 2.84 8.39
CA ALA A 68 10.35 1.46 8.81
C ALA A 68 10.03 0.55 7.62
N TYR A 69 9.14 1.00 6.73
CA TYR A 69 8.77 0.33 5.50
C TYR A 69 9.96 0.09 4.59
N ILE A 70 10.76 1.13 4.31
CA ILE A 70 11.95 1.02 3.44
C ILE A 70 12.95 0.05 4.05
N ARG A 71 13.26 0.18 5.35
CA ARG A 71 14.20 -0.71 6.05
C ARG A 71 13.74 -2.16 6.03
N HIS A 72 12.46 -2.41 6.29
CA HIS A 72 11.88 -3.75 6.25
C HIS A 72 11.95 -4.36 4.84
N ARG A 73 11.60 -3.58 3.81
CA ARG A 73 11.68 -4.01 2.40
C ARG A 73 13.11 -4.31 1.97
N LEU A 74 14.07 -3.47 2.37
CA LEU A 74 15.49 -3.71 2.14
C LEU A 74 15.99 -4.96 2.86
N HIS A 75 15.57 -5.17 4.11
CA HIS A 75 15.93 -6.38 4.86
C HIS A 75 15.47 -7.67 4.16
N ILE A 76 14.27 -7.67 3.59
CA ILE A 76 13.74 -8.82 2.83
C ILE A 76 14.48 -8.99 1.49
N ALA A 77 14.69 -7.89 0.75
CA ALA A 77 15.22 -7.93 -0.62
C ALA A 77 16.75 -8.06 -0.69
N ASP A 78 17.47 -7.54 0.30
CA ASP A 78 18.93 -7.51 0.38
C ASP A 78 19.40 -8.30 1.60
N ALA A 79 19.36 -9.62 1.48
CA ALA A 79 19.75 -10.56 2.55
C ALA A 79 21.15 -10.29 3.13
N ARG A 80 22.04 -9.62 2.37
CA ARG A 80 23.41 -9.27 2.79
C ARG A 80 23.55 -7.84 3.33
N HIS A 81 22.47 -7.07 3.40
CA HIS A 81 22.47 -5.69 3.91
C HIS A 81 23.55 -4.81 3.26
N ARG A 82 23.75 -5.00 1.94
CA ARG A 82 24.75 -4.28 1.17
C ARG A 82 24.36 -2.83 1.01
N PHE A 83 23.09 -2.54 0.72
CA PHE A 83 22.64 -1.19 0.44
C PHE A 83 22.44 -0.34 1.71
N HIS A 84 23.05 0.84 1.71
CA HIS A 84 22.98 1.81 2.79
C HIS A 84 22.20 3.05 2.37
N LEU A 85 21.09 3.31 3.08
CA LEU A 85 20.28 4.52 2.93
C LEU A 85 20.35 5.30 4.25
N GLY A 86 21.07 6.41 4.26
CA GLY A 86 21.17 7.28 5.44
C GLY A 86 19.87 8.05 5.74
N GLU A 87 19.76 8.61 6.94
CA GLU A 87 18.54 9.32 7.38
C GLU A 87 18.13 10.48 6.46
N GLY A 88 19.09 11.23 5.91
CA GLY A 88 18.79 12.30 4.94
C GLY A 88 18.17 11.79 3.64
N VAL A 89 18.57 10.59 3.19
CA VAL A 89 18.01 9.93 2.01
C VAL A 89 16.59 9.44 2.29
N LEU A 90 16.38 8.81 3.45
CA LEU A 90 15.06 8.35 3.87
C LEU A 90 14.08 9.51 4.02
N TRP A 91 14.53 10.64 4.57
CA TRP A 91 13.72 11.85 4.65
C TRP A 91 13.36 12.41 3.27
N LEU A 92 14.32 12.45 2.34
CA LEU A 92 14.05 12.88 0.96
C LEU A 92 13.05 11.95 0.26
N ILE A 93 13.17 10.64 0.43
CA ILE A 93 12.21 9.67 -0.13
C ILE A 93 10.81 9.96 0.42
N TYR A 94 10.66 10.22 1.72
CA TYR A 94 9.38 10.62 2.30
C TYR A 94 8.87 11.94 1.70
N ALA A 95 9.71 12.98 1.65
CA ALA A 95 9.34 14.29 1.12
C ALA A 95 8.82 14.20 -0.33
N TRP A 96 9.47 13.39 -1.17
CA TRP A 96 9.09 13.21 -2.57
C TRP A 96 7.96 12.21 -2.81
N SER A 97 7.71 11.28 -1.89
CA SER A 97 6.64 10.28 -2.03
C SER A 97 5.35 10.67 -1.30
N SER A 98 5.45 11.58 -0.32
CA SER A 98 4.38 11.90 0.63
C SER A 98 3.86 10.65 1.36
N GLY A 99 4.73 9.67 1.60
CA GLY A 99 4.37 8.42 2.27
C GLY A 99 3.61 7.40 1.41
N VAL A 100 3.37 7.68 0.13
CA VAL A 100 2.64 6.77 -0.76
C VAL A 100 3.53 5.56 -1.10
N PRO A 101 3.16 4.31 -0.72
CA PRO A 101 4.03 3.14 -0.87
C PRO A 101 4.51 2.90 -2.30
N ARG A 102 3.64 3.13 -3.30
CA ARG A 102 4.00 3.00 -4.71
C ARG A 102 5.11 3.98 -5.10
N ARG A 103 5.00 5.25 -4.70
CA ARG A 103 6.02 6.28 -4.99
C ARG A 103 7.32 6.00 -4.25
N ILE A 104 7.23 5.54 -2.99
CA ILE A 104 8.39 5.13 -2.19
C ILE A 104 9.18 4.05 -2.94
N ASN A 105 8.50 2.96 -3.35
CA ASN A 105 9.16 1.85 -4.02
C ASN A 105 9.85 2.29 -5.30
N GLN A 106 9.17 3.07 -6.14
CA GLN A 106 9.76 3.44 -7.41
C GLN A 106 10.96 4.41 -7.25
N LEU A 107 10.94 5.31 -6.25
CA LEU A 107 12.11 6.13 -5.91
C LEU A 107 13.28 5.26 -5.44
N CYS A 108 13.01 4.29 -4.55
CA CYS A 108 14.02 3.36 -4.05
C CYS A 108 14.60 2.50 -5.18
N ASP A 109 13.77 1.89 -6.01
CA ASP A 109 14.21 1.01 -7.11
C ASP A 109 15.18 1.74 -8.03
N ARG A 110 14.83 2.96 -8.47
CA ARG A 110 15.70 3.78 -9.33
C ARG A 110 17.00 4.18 -8.63
N ALA A 111 16.93 4.58 -7.37
CA ALA A 111 18.10 5.01 -6.62
C ALA A 111 19.07 3.85 -6.34
N LEU A 112 18.54 2.67 -6.02
CA LEU A 112 19.30 1.44 -5.83
C LEU A 112 19.96 0.99 -7.13
N LEU A 113 19.24 1.03 -8.26
CA LEU A 113 19.81 0.76 -9.58
C LEU A 113 20.93 1.76 -9.93
N ALA A 114 20.74 3.04 -9.65
CA ALA A 114 21.76 4.07 -9.88
C ALA A 114 23.01 3.86 -9.01
N ALA A 115 22.86 3.46 -7.76
CA ALA A 115 23.98 3.13 -6.88
C ALA A 115 24.73 1.90 -7.41
N TYR A 116 23.99 0.84 -7.77
CA TYR A 116 24.56 -0.38 -8.34
C TYR A 116 25.34 -0.11 -9.63
N ALA A 117 24.80 0.70 -10.54
CA ALA A 117 25.47 1.09 -11.79
C ALA A 117 26.77 1.87 -11.58
N GLN A 118 26.93 2.51 -10.41
CA GLN A 118 28.15 3.21 -10.01
C GLN A 118 29.12 2.33 -9.21
N GLY A 119 28.84 1.02 -9.08
CA GLY A 119 29.63 0.12 -8.23
C GLY A 119 29.56 0.46 -6.75
N SER A 120 28.56 1.23 -6.32
CA SER A 120 28.37 1.66 -4.95
C SER A 120 27.18 0.94 -4.32
N HIS A 121 27.24 0.73 -3.02
CA HIS A 121 26.09 0.29 -2.24
C HIS A 121 25.50 1.42 -1.38
N THR A 122 26.01 2.65 -1.50
CA THR A 122 25.49 3.80 -0.75
C THR A 122 24.59 4.63 -1.63
N VAL A 123 23.31 4.72 -1.26
CA VAL A 123 22.38 5.62 -1.94
C VAL A 123 22.62 7.04 -1.45
N THR A 124 22.75 7.99 -2.38
CA THR A 124 23.02 9.40 -2.06
C THR A 124 21.78 10.28 -2.31
N PRO A 125 21.68 11.45 -1.66
CA PRO A 125 20.61 12.43 -1.94
C PRO A 125 20.48 12.80 -3.43
N ARG A 126 21.60 12.87 -4.16
CA ARG A 126 21.62 13.16 -5.60
C ARG A 126 20.91 12.07 -6.43
N MET A 127 21.02 10.81 -6.03
CA MET A 127 20.33 9.70 -6.70
C MET A 127 18.82 9.80 -6.52
N ILE A 128 18.34 10.18 -5.33
CA ILE A 128 16.91 10.42 -5.08
C ILE A 128 16.40 11.59 -5.92
N TRP A 129 17.14 12.69 -5.99
CA TRP A 129 16.76 13.85 -6.79
C TRP A 129 16.68 13.54 -8.30
N ARG A 130 17.60 12.71 -8.82
CA ARG A 130 17.50 12.24 -10.21
C ARG A 130 16.28 11.34 -10.40
N ALA A 131 16.07 10.40 -9.48
CA ALA A 131 14.92 9.50 -9.52
C ALA A 131 13.58 10.25 -9.46
N SER A 132 13.51 11.37 -8.72
CA SER A 132 12.30 12.20 -8.60
C SER A 132 12.01 13.05 -9.84
N LYS A 133 13.03 13.47 -10.59
CA LYS A 133 12.81 14.22 -11.84
C LYS A 133 12.08 13.42 -12.91
N GLU A 134 12.38 12.13 -13.00
CA GLU A 134 11.69 11.19 -13.90
C GLU A 134 10.27 10.81 -13.42
N PHE A 135 9.81 11.33 -12.27
CA PHE A 135 8.41 11.21 -11.81
C PHE A 135 7.55 12.41 -12.19
N MET A 136 8.16 13.55 -12.49
CA MET A 136 7.48 14.83 -12.71
C MET A 136 7.37 15.22 -14.19
N SER A 137 7.86 14.36 -15.09
CA SER A 137 7.66 14.43 -16.54
C SER A 137 6.51 13.53 -16.96
#